data_AF-A0A136MMR2-F1
#
_entry.id   AF-A0A136MMR2-F1
#
_cell.length_a   1.000
_cell.length_b   1.000
_cell.length_c   1.000
_cell.angle_alpha   90.00
_cell.angle_beta   90.00
_cell.angle_gamma   90.00
#
_symmetry.space_group_name_H-M   'P 1'
#
loop_
_entity.id
_entity.type
_entity.pdbx_description
1 polymer ?
#
loop_
_entity_poly.entity_id
_entity_poly.type
_entity_poly.pdbx_seq_one_letter_code
_entity_poly.pdbx_strand_id
1 'polypeptide(L)'
;RVTIQTDWGSEYDGAALSPKENGFIRTIESFGAQHRASPPGCPNANADVETVHATIEDEFFNLESFDSREDFLRKVTTYQHWYNLSRKNRSKGWRTPLDILNEKDPRMSPAVLMLSPILLEDWSRSRFPPPLISLNHWTRWVDTLYPSLTGNSLVEIGHQP
;
A
#
# COMPACT_ATOMS: atom_id res chain seq x y z
N ARG A 1 2.80 0.71 18.50
CA ARG A 1 1.51 0.22 17.97
C ARG A 1 1.18 1.07 16.75
N VAL A 2 0.80 0.45 15.62
CA VAL A 2 0.48 1.17 14.38
C VAL A 2 -0.98 1.62 14.42
N THR A 3 -1.23 2.88 14.08
CA THR A 3 -2.59 3.44 13.95
C THR A 3 -2.80 3.88 12.51
N ILE A 4 -3.89 3.40 11.90
CA ILE A 4 -4.30 3.78 10.55
C ILE A 4 -5.51 4.70 10.66
N GLN A 5 -5.39 5.90 10.11
CA GLN A 5 -6.48 6.87 10.06
C GLN A 5 -7.12 6.88 8.68
N THR A 6 -8.45 6.87 8.64
CA THR A 6 -9.25 7.01 7.40
C THR A 6 -10.35 8.05 7.62
N ASP A 7 -11.00 8.49 6.54
CA ASP A 7 -12.29 9.18 6.66
C ASP A 7 -13.43 8.19 6.95
N TRP A 8 -14.66 8.69 6.94
CA TRP A 8 -15.89 7.91 7.13
C TRP A 8 -16.40 7.29 5.82
N GLY A 9 -15.54 7.12 4.82
CA GLY A 9 -15.85 6.45 3.57
C GLY A 9 -16.40 5.04 3.79
N SER A 10 -17.35 4.66 2.96
CA SER A 10 -18.01 3.34 3.04
C SER A 10 -17.04 2.17 2.79
N GLU A 11 -15.95 2.43 2.07
CA GLU A 11 -14.84 1.52 1.79
C GLU A 11 -14.04 1.16 3.06
N TYR A 12 -14.08 2.01 4.09
CA TYR A 12 -13.41 1.80 5.38
C TYR A 12 -14.38 1.35 6.49
N ASP A 13 -15.53 0.78 6.11
CA ASP A 13 -16.64 0.44 7.00
C ASP A 13 -17.32 1.66 7.68
N GLY A 14 -17.08 2.88 7.20
CA GLY A 14 -17.64 4.10 7.81
C GLY A 14 -19.16 4.23 7.78
N ALA A 15 -19.84 3.44 6.93
CA ALA A 15 -21.30 3.36 6.86
C ALA A 15 -21.91 2.22 7.72
N ALA A 16 -21.08 1.37 8.33
CA ALA A 16 -21.55 0.24 9.13
C ALA A 16 -21.64 0.61 10.62
N LEU A 17 -22.71 0.18 11.28
CA LEU A 17 -22.88 0.36 12.74
C LEU A 17 -21.83 -0.42 13.56
N SER A 18 -21.27 -1.48 12.96
CA SER A 18 -20.21 -2.29 13.54
C SER A 18 -19.21 -2.72 12.45
N PRO A 19 -17.93 -2.95 12.80
CA PRO A 19 -16.94 -3.49 11.87
C PRO A 19 -17.42 -4.79 11.23
N LYS A 20 -17.30 -4.90 9.91
CA LYS A 20 -17.63 -6.15 9.20
C LYS A 20 -16.51 -7.16 9.43
N GLU A 21 -16.85 -8.45 9.60
CA GLU A 21 -15.86 -9.53 9.81
C GLU A 21 -14.80 -9.61 8.72
N ASN A 22 -15.19 -9.41 7.45
CA ASN A 22 -14.27 -9.33 6.30
C ASN A 22 -14.04 -7.89 5.83
N GLY A 23 -14.29 -6.91 6.71
CA GLY A 23 -14.16 -5.48 6.45
C GLY A 23 -12.74 -4.96 6.64
N PHE A 24 -12.55 -3.69 6.30
CA PHE A 24 -11.26 -3.02 6.41
C PHE A 24 -10.74 -3.04 7.85
N ILE A 25 -11.60 -2.67 8.81
CA ILE A 25 -11.22 -2.53 10.23
C ILE A 25 -10.72 -3.87 10.79
N ARG A 26 -11.50 -4.95 10.60
CA ARG A 26 -11.12 -6.29 11.08
C ARG A 26 -9.87 -6.82 10.41
N THR A 27 -9.70 -6.53 9.12
CA THR A 27 -8.50 -6.91 8.38
C THR A 27 -7.26 -6.28 8.99
N ILE A 28 -7.23 -4.96 9.20
CA ILE A 28 -6.05 -4.28 9.75
C ILE A 28 -5.79 -4.63 11.22
N GLU A 29 -6.85 -4.89 12.01
CA GLU A 29 -6.73 -5.36 13.39
C GLU A 29 -6.07 -6.74 13.47
N SER A 30 -6.35 -7.63 12.52
CA SER A 30 -5.71 -8.95 12.45
C SER A 30 -4.19 -8.88 12.21
N PHE A 31 -3.71 -7.79 11.60
CA PHE A 31 -2.28 -7.48 11.45
C PHE A 31 -1.71 -6.67 12.64
N GLY A 32 -2.47 -6.46 13.71
CA GLY A 32 -2.02 -5.75 14.91
C GLY A 32 -2.06 -4.23 14.83
N ALA A 33 -2.66 -3.66 13.77
CA ALA A 33 -2.92 -2.23 13.67
C ALA A 33 -4.23 -1.85 14.38
N GLN A 34 -4.42 -0.55 14.62
CA GLN A 34 -5.67 0.00 15.15
C GLN A 34 -6.26 0.98 14.13
N HIS A 35 -7.58 0.90 13.94
CA HIS A 35 -8.32 1.88 13.15
C HIS A 35 -8.64 3.14 13.97
N ARG A 36 -8.58 4.30 13.32
CA ARG A 36 -9.10 5.56 13.84
C ARG A 36 -9.82 6.32 12.72
N ALA A 37 -11.10 6.61 12.89
CA ALA A 37 -11.78 7.53 11.99
C ALA A 37 -11.32 8.98 12.21
N SER A 38 -11.35 9.78 11.15
CA SER A 38 -11.06 11.21 11.21
C SER A 38 -11.99 11.91 12.22
N PRO A 39 -11.45 12.81 13.07
CA PRO A 39 -12.27 13.52 14.05
C PRO A 39 -13.32 14.42 13.36
N PRO A 40 -14.56 14.47 13.87
CA PRO A 40 -15.59 15.33 13.30
C PRO A 40 -15.22 16.81 13.43
N GLY A 41 -15.50 17.60 12.39
CA GLY A 41 -15.21 19.04 12.39
C GLY A 41 -13.74 19.42 12.21
N CYS A 42 -12.88 18.47 11.82
CA CYS A 42 -11.47 18.73 11.51
C CYS A 42 -11.20 18.54 10.01
N PRO A 43 -11.48 19.54 9.15
CA PRO A 43 -11.30 19.43 7.70
C PRO A 43 -9.84 19.12 7.31
N ASN A 44 -8.88 19.60 8.10
CA ASN A 44 -7.45 19.39 7.83
C ASN A 44 -6.94 17.99 8.26
N ALA A 45 -7.79 17.10 8.78
CA ALA A 45 -7.38 15.78 9.25
C ALA A 45 -6.75 14.93 8.15
N ASN A 46 -7.10 15.20 6.88
CA ASN A 46 -6.61 14.49 5.69
C ASN A 46 -5.75 15.38 4.77
N ALA A 47 -5.36 16.59 5.21
CA ALA A 47 -4.66 17.56 4.37
C ALA A 47 -3.34 17.03 3.78
N ASP A 48 -2.64 16.15 4.51
CA ASP A 48 -1.43 15.50 4.02
C ASP A 48 -1.72 14.57 2.82
N VAL A 49 -2.83 13.82 2.84
CA VAL A 49 -3.26 12.94 1.74
C VAL A 49 -3.71 13.78 0.54
N GLU A 50 -4.50 14.81 0.79
CA GLU A 50 -4.95 15.76 -0.25
C GLU A 50 -3.76 16.45 -0.94
N THR A 51 -2.75 16.86 -0.18
CA THR A 51 -1.53 17.48 -0.73
C THR A 51 -0.75 16.50 -1.61
N VAL A 52 -0.66 15.23 -1.20
CA VAL A 52 -0.02 14.19 -2.01
C VAL A 52 -0.80 14.01 -3.32
N HIS A 53 -2.12 13.87 -3.27
CA HIS A 53 -2.94 13.71 -4.48
C HIS A 53 -2.76 14.86 -5.47
N ALA A 54 -2.91 16.11 -5.02
CA ALA A 54 -2.74 17.28 -5.87
C ALA A 54 -1.34 17.32 -6.51
N THR A 55 -0.31 16.94 -5.75
CA THR A 55 1.06 16.87 -6.27
C THR A 55 1.20 15.82 -7.37
N ILE A 56 0.63 14.62 -7.18
CA ILE A 56 0.72 13.53 -8.17
C ILE A 56 -0.09 13.88 -9.43
N GLU A 57 -1.24 14.52 -9.27
CA GLU A 57 -2.01 15.02 -10.41
C GLU A 57 -1.18 15.97 -11.27
N ASP A 58 -0.60 17.00 -10.64
CA ASP A 58 0.17 18.03 -11.36
C ASP A 58 1.51 17.54 -11.92
N GLU A 59 2.25 16.72 -11.17
CA GLU A 59 3.61 16.30 -11.54
C GLU A 59 3.64 15.03 -12.38
N PHE A 60 2.55 14.26 -12.45
CA PHE A 60 2.51 12.99 -13.16
C PHE A 60 1.31 12.85 -14.09
N PHE A 61 0.08 12.81 -13.56
CA PHE A 61 -1.08 12.48 -14.38
C PHE A 61 -1.43 13.53 -15.43
N ASN A 62 -1.19 14.82 -15.15
CA ASN A 62 -1.43 15.91 -16.09
C ASN A 62 -0.35 16.03 -17.17
N LEU A 63 0.83 15.42 -16.95
CA LEU A 63 2.00 15.56 -17.83
C LEU A 63 2.26 14.32 -18.68
N GLU A 64 1.92 13.14 -18.17
CA GLU A 64 2.20 11.87 -18.82
C GLU A 64 1.00 11.34 -19.61
N SER A 65 1.25 10.81 -20.81
CA SER A 65 0.32 9.94 -21.52
C SER A 65 0.68 8.48 -21.24
N PHE A 66 -0.29 7.56 -21.36
CA PHE A 66 -0.07 6.13 -21.15
C PHE A 66 -0.53 5.32 -22.35
N ASP A 67 0.42 4.63 -23.00
CA ASP A 67 0.13 3.88 -24.23
C ASP A 67 -0.40 2.48 -23.93
N SER A 68 -0.15 1.96 -22.73
CA SER A 68 -0.61 0.65 -22.28
C SER A 68 -0.59 0.53 -20.75
N ARG A 69 -1.17 -0.57 -20.24
CA ARG A 69 -1.12 -0.94 -18.83
C ARG A 69 0.32 -1.12 -18.33
N GLU A 70 1.18 -1.75 -19.12
CA GLU A 70 2.59 -1.95 -18.79
C GLU A 70 3.35 -0.62 -18.76
N ASP A 71 3.09 0.25 -19.75
CA ASP A 71 3.67 1.59 -19.80
C ASP A 71 3.27 2.42 -18.57
N PHE A 72 1.99 2.38 -18.20
CA PHE A 72 1.48 3.00 -16.97
C PHE A 72 2.22 2.50 -15.73
N LEU A 73 2.29 1.17 -15.53
CA LEU A 73 2.94 0.57 -14.36
C LEU A 73 4.42 0.94 -14.27
N ARG A 74 5.14 0.96 -15.40
CA ARG A 74 6.54 1.38 -15.45
C ARG A 74 6.71 2.85 -15.08
N LYS A 75 5.89 3.74 -15.65
CA LYS A 75 5.94 5.18 -15.39
C LYS A 75 5.57 5.49 -13.94
N VAL A 76 4.50 4.92 -13.42
CA VAL A 76 4.05 5.17 -12.04
C VAL A 76 4.99 4.59 -11.00
N THR A 77 5.63 3.44 -11.28
CA THR A 77 6.71 2.90 -10.43
C THR A 77 7.91 3.86 -10.39
N THR A 78 8.31 4.38 -11.56
CA THR A 78 9.43 5.33 -11.67
C THR A 78 9.12 6.62 -10.91
N TYR A 79 7.92 7.16 -11.10
CA TYR A 79 7.45 8.34 -10.39
C TYR A 79 7.40 8.12 -8.88
N GLN A 80 6.87 6.98 -8.41
CA GLN A 80 6.82 6.65 -6.98
C GLN A 80 8.22 6.60 -6.36
N HIS A 81 9.19 5.95 -7.03
CA HIS A 81 10.58 5.91 -6.58
C HIS A 81 11.18 7.32 -6.52
N TRP A 82 11.00 8.13 -7.56
CA TRP A 82 11.48 9.50 -7.57
C TRP A 82 10.86 10.35 -6.46
N TYR A 83 9.53 10.24 -6.27
CA TYR A 83 8.80 10.96 -5.23
C TYR A 83 9.33 10.61 -3.83
N ASN A 84 9.54 9.32 -3.58
CA ASN A 84 9.93 8.85 -2.26
C ASN A 84 11.42 9.02 -1.94
N LEU A 85 12.29 8.92 -2.94
CA LEU A 85 13.74 8.88 -2.75
C LEU A 85 14.44 10.20 -3.08
N SER A 86 13.83 11.08 -3.86
CA SER A 86 14.52 12.26 -4.42
C SER A 86 13.71 13.56 -4.39
N ARG A 87 12.37 13.50 -4.48
CA ARG A 87 11.53 14.71 -4.48
C ARG A 87 11.51 15.36 -3.09
N LYS A 88 11.99 16.60 -3.01
CA LYS A 88 11.93 17.41 -1.79
C LYS A 88 10.55 18.03 -1.63
N ASN A 89 9.92 17.80 -0.47
CA ASN A 89 8.60 18.32 -0.16
C ASN A 89 8.71 19.62 0.64
N ARG A 90 8.33 20.77 0.06
CA ARG A 90 8.37 22.07 0.75
C ARG A 90 7.56 22.07 2.05
N SER A 91 6.36 21.49 2.05
CA SER A 91 5.49 21.36 3.24
C SER A 91 6.10 20.49 4.34
N LYS A 92 7.11 19.67 4.03
CA LYS A 92 7.84 18.83 4.99
C LYS A 92 9.25 19.34 5.28
N GLY A 93 9.51 20.63 5.00
CA GLY A 93 10.81 21.27 5.27
C GLY A 93 11.88 20.92 4.25
N TRP A 94 11.50 20.77 2.97
CA TRP A 94 12.40 20.41 1.87
C TRP A 94 13.10 19.05 2.05
N ARG A 95 12.44 18.13 2.76
CA ARG A 95 12.89 16.75 2.96
C ARG A 95 12.18 15.79 2.00
N THR A 96 12.87 14.73 1.62
CA THR A 96 12.29 13.57 0.93
C THR A 96 11.59 12.65 1.93
N PRO A 97 10.66 11.78 1.50
CA PRO A 97 10.14 10.72 2.36
C PRO A 97 11.25 9.82 2.93
N LEU A 98 12.32 9.55 2.17
CA LEU A 98 13.50 8.85 2.66
C LEU A 98 14.21 9.58 3.81
N ASP A 99 14.42 10.90 3.71
CA ASP A 99 15.01 11.69 4.78
C ASP A 99 14.18 11.60 6.07
N ILE A 100 12.86 11.71 5.93
CA ILE A 100 11.91 11.60 7.05
C ILE A 100 11.93 10.19 7.65
N LEU A 101 12.02 9.15 6.83
CA LEU A 101 12.11 7.77 7.28
C LEU A 101 13.38 7.55 8.09
N ASN A 102 14.53 7.97 7.56
CA ASN A 102 15.83 7.85 8.20
C ASN A 102 15.87 8.60 9.54
N GLU A 103 15.22 9.75 9.66
CA GLU A 103 15.12 10.50 10.91
C GLU A 103 14.23 9.79 11.95
N LYS A 104 13.13 9.18 11.51
CA LYS A 104 12.15 8.53 12.40
C LYS A 104 12.58 7.14 12.87
N ASP A 105 13.11 6.32 11.97
CA ASP A 105 13.64 4.99 12.29
C ASP A 105 14.76 4.61 11.30
N PRO A 106 16.04 4.89 11.64
CA PRO A 106 17.18 4.59 10.80
C PRO A 106 17.37 3.10 10.49
N ARG A 107 16.69 2.21 11.22
CA ARG A 107 16.78 0.75 11.04
C ARG A 107 15.77 0.24 10.02
N MET A 108 14.79 1.05 9.64
CA MET A 108 13.78 0.66 8.67
C MET A 108 14.43 0.55 7.28
N SER A 109 14.17 -0.56 6.59
CA SER A 109 14.66 -0.73 5.23
C SER A 109 14.02 0.31 4.30
N PRO A 110 14.79 1.05 3.49
CA PRO A 110 14.26 1.94 2.46
C PRO A 110 13.35 1.24 1.44
N ALA A 111 13.39 -0.09 1.33
CA ALA A 111 12.51 -0.87 0.48
C ALA A 111 11.01 -0.63 0.75
N VAL A 112 10.64 -0.20 1.98
CA VAL A 112 9.26 0.17 2.31
C VAL A 112 8.74 1.34 1.47
N LEU A 113 9.63 2.14 0.88
CA LEU A 113 9.31 3.28 0.02
C LEU A 113 9.23 2.90 -1.47
N MET A 114 9.45 1.64 -1.82
CA MET A 114 9.53 1.14 -3.20
C MET A 114 8.55 -0.01 -3.44
N LEU A 115 7.41 0.01 -2.74
CA LEU A 115 6.37 -1.00 -2.91
C LEU A 115 5.74 -0.89 -4.29
N SER A 116 5.76 -2.00 -5.03
CA SER A 116 5.22 -2.04 -6.39
C SER A 116 3.76 -1.55 -6.43
N PRO A 117 3.41 -0.68 -7.38
CA PRO A 117 2.03 -0.28 -7.62
C PRO A 117 1.15 -1.50 -7.89
N ILE A 118 -0.01 -1.56 -7.23
CA ILE A 118 -0.98 -2.65 -7.38
C ILE A 118 -2.20 -2.10 -8.11
N LEU A 119 -2.62 -2.78 -9.17
CA LEU A 119 -3.88 -2.49 -9.85
C LEU A 119 -5.00 -3.29 -9.22
N LEU A 120 -5.98 -2.58 -8.64
CA LEU A 120 -7.07 -3.21 -7.91
C LEU A 120 -7.95 -4.12 -8.79
N GLU A 121 -8.01 -3.86 -10.11
CA GLU A 121 -8.74 -4.73 -11.04
C GLU A 121 -8.18 -6.16 -11.09
N ASP A 122 -6.88 -6.35 -10.89
CA ASP A 122 -6.27 -7.69 -10.87
C ASP A 122 -6.70 -8.48 -9.63
N TRP A 123 -6.98 -7.77 -8.54
CA TRP A 123 -7.41 -8.36 -7.28
C TRP A 123 -8.88 -8.80 -7.28
N SER A 124 -9.72 -8.12 -8.09
CA SER A 124 -11.12 -8.51 -8.28
C SER A 124 -11.24 -9.87 -9.01
N ARG A 125 -10.36 -10.14 -9.96
CA ARG A 125 -10.40 -11.34 -10.82
C ARG A 125 -9.92 -12.61 -10.11
N SER A 126 -9.07 -12.50 -9.08
CA SER A 126 -8.56 -13.65 -8.33
C SER A 126 -9.53 -14.18 -7.25
N ARG A 127 -10.54 -13.39 -6.86
CA ARG A 127 -11.55 -13.79 -5.85
C ARG A 127 -12.75 -14.55 -6.42
N PHE A 128 -12.92 -14.56 -7.75
CA PHE A 128 -13.90 -15.37 -8.47
C PHE A 128 -13.20 -16.17 -9.57
N PRO A 129 -12.51 -17.28 -9.24
CA PRO A 129 -12.03 -18.16 -10.28
C PRO A 129 -13.21 -18.66 -11.12
N PRO A 130 -13.11 -18.76 -12.47
CA PRO A 130 -14.05 -19.57 -13.23
C PRO A 130 -14.07 -20.99 -12.64
N PRO A 131 -15.21 -21.70 -12.69
CA PRO A 131 -15.38 -22.96 -11.97
C PRO A 131 -14.25 -23.94 -12.28
N LEU A 132 -13.74 -24.52 -11.19
CA LEU A 132 -12.48 -25.23 -11.06
C LEU A 132 -12.23 -26.29 -12.15
N ILE A 133 -11.05 -26.18 -12.79
CA ILE A 133 -10.25 -27.35 -13.15
C ILE A 133 -8.81 -27.14 -12.63
N SER A 134 -8.46 -27.95 -11.62
CA SER A 134 -7.12 -28.29 -11.10
C SER A 134 -6.28 -27.21 -10.37
N LEU A 135 -6.24 -27.32 -9.04
CA LEU A 135 -5.21 -26.76 -8.15
C LEU A 135 -3.83 -27.33 -8.50
N ASN A 136 -2.81 -26.47 -8.62
CA ASN A 136 -1.38 -26.72 -8.32
C ASN A 136 -0.50 -25.44 -8.36
N HIS A 137 -1.05 -24.23 -8.35
CA HIS A 137 -0.32 -22.99 -8.74
C HIS A 137 -0.18 -21.90 -7.65
N TRP A 138 -0.63 -22.13 -6.40
CA TRP A 138 -0.71 -21.05 -5.39
C TRP A 138 0.64 -20.58 -4.85
N THR A 139 1.65 -21.44 -4.77
CA THR A 139 2.98 -21.10 -4.21
C THR A 139 3.86 -20.25 -5.14
N ARG A 140 3.50 -20.07 -6.41
CA ARG A 140 4.36 -19.36 -7.40
C ARG A 140 4.14 -17.84 -7.43
N TRP A 141 3.02 -17.34 -6.91
CA TRP A 141 2.57 -15.95 -7.11
C TRP A 141 3.20 -14.93 -6.15
N VAL A 142 3.44 -15.30 -4.89
CA VAL A 142 4.08 -14.41 -3.90
C VAL A 142 5.57 -14.20 -4.21
N ASP A 143 6.25 -15.26 -4.63
CA ASP A 143 7.68 -15.22 -5.00
C ASP A 143 7.97 -14.35 -6.24
N THR A 144 6.97 -14.16 -7.11
CA THR A 144 7.13 -13.38 -8.34
C THR A 144 7.03 -11.87 -8.09
N LEU A 145 6.28 -11.44 -7.07
CA LEU A 145 6.07 -10.01 -6.76
C LEU A 145 7.05 -9.47 -5.70
N TYR A 146 7.60 -10.32 -4.83
CA TYR A 146 8.49 -9.88 -3.74
C TYR A 146 9.71 -10.79 -3.49
N PRO A 147 10.64 -10.94 -4.44
CA PRO A 147 11.82 -11.79 -4.26
C PRO A 147 12.78 -11.31 -3.15
N SER A 148 12.71 -10.02 -2.78
CA SER A 148 13.55 -9.42 -1.73
C SER A 148 13.04 -9.68 -0.31
N LEU A 149 11.83 -10.23 -0.14
CA LEU A 149 11.24 -10.56 1.15
C LEU A 149 11.37 -12.05 1.51
N THR A 150 11.87 -12.89 0.59
CA THR A 150 12.02 -14.34 0.77
C THR A 150 13.46 -14.76 1.13
N GLY A 151 14.14 -13.97 1.97
CA GLY A 151 15.45 -14.29 2.52
C GLY A 151 15.37 -15.13 3.79
N ASN A 152 15.52 -16.45 3.65
CA ASN A 152 15.95 -17.45 4.65
C ASN A 152 15.37 -17.42 6.08
N SER A 153 14.36 -18.28 6.32
CA SER A 153 14.37 -19.25 7.43
C SER A 153 13.20 -20.23 7.27
N LEU A 154 13.37 -21.24 6.42
CA LEU A 154 12.56 -22.46 6.53
C LEU A 154 13.07 -23.22 7.75
N VAL A 155 12.40 -23.04 8.89
CA VAL A 155 12.53 -23.96 10.01
C VAL A 155 11.75 -25.21 9.63
N GLU A 156 12.48 -26.28 9.26
CA GLU A 156 11.93 -27.63 9.16
C GLU A 156 11.36 -28.01 10.54
N ILE A 157 10.04 -28.10 10.64
CA ILE A 157 9.40 -28.77 11.76
C ILE A 157 9.19 -30.22 11.33
N GLY A 158 10.15 -31.05 11.73
CA GLY A 158 10.16 -32.49 11.53
C GLY A 158 8.92 -33.16 12.12
N HIS A 159 8.39 -34.12 11.36
CA HIS A 159 7.31 -34.99 11.76
C HIS A 159 7.90 -36.33 12.19
N GLN A 160 7.86 -36.66 13.48
CA GLN A 160 7.96 -38.03 14.00
C GLN A 160 7.44 -38.09 15.46
N PRO A 161 6.90 -39.23 15.93
CA PRO A 161 6.26 -40.33 15.21
C PRO A 161 4.74 -40.41 15.46
#